data_AF-A0A7V2HBI8-F1
#
_entry.id   AF-A0A7V2HBI8-F1
#
_cell.length_a   1.000
_cell.length_b   1.000
_cell.length_c   1.000
_cell.angle_alpha   90.00
_cell.angle_beta   90.00
_cell.angle_gamma   90.00
#
_symmetry.space_group_name_H-M   'P 1'
#
loop_
_entity.id
_entity.type
_entity.pdbx_description
1 polymer ?
#
loop_
_entity_poly.entity_id
_entity_poly.type
_entity_poly.pdbx_seq_one_letter_code
_entity_poly.pdbx_strand_id
1 'polypeptide(L)'
;MAQPRIVIVGGGFGGVYTARALEKVLRPEEAEICLINRDNYFVFQPLLPEVVSASIGLLDTVSPIRRLCPRTRLFVREVEAIDLERRVVTLAPGERPKATDLTYDYLVIATGTITDLSGMPGMAEHALPFRTLGDAVRLRNRALEVLEEAANETDEAFRKRLLTFVVSGGGFSGVEVIAELNDFLREACKQYPTLPRGEIRCVLVHSRERILPELAPPLAEYAQNLLSRRGVELKLKARVKAATADAVFLSTGESIPARTVVSTVPAGLPPLVASLHCAKDKGGLLTNATLEVQGQEGRVWALGDCAVIRMRNGQEAPPTAQHATREANTVAANIAAAIRGGTQQAFQFDGLGKLGSLGHQSAVAEVMGVKVSGFLAWLLWRTIYWSKMPGIDRKFRVGMDWFSALLFPADLVQLKVQASDNITHEHFETGEAVFEQGDQPDRLYVIRKGEVEVIRDGVKVATLGEGDSFGEMALLTNRPRNATVRAVKPTDTLAISKGDVSKLLANFPELRSGLAMLAEKRK
;
A
#
# COMPACT_ATOMS: atom_id res chain seq x y z
N MET A 1 -21.38 9.03 -31.72
CA MET A 1 -21.46 9.43 -30.31
C MET A 1 -20.10 9.23 -29.69
N ALA A 2 -19.67 10.09 -28.76
CA ALA A 2 -18.42 9.85 -28.03
C ALA A 2 -18.57 8.55 -27.23
N GLN A 3 -17.55 7.71 -27.27
CA GLN A 3 -17.53 6.43 -26.58
C GLN A 3 -17.56 6.66 -25.05
N PRO A 4 -18.44 6.00 -24.28
CA PRO A 4 -18.51 6.21 -22.85
C PRO A 4 -17.20 5.78 -22.18
N ARG A 5 -16.78 6.52 -21.15
CA ARG A 5 -15.54 6.26 -20.43
C ARG A 5 -15.80 5.67 -19.05
N ILE A 6 -15.15 4.53 -18.80
CA ILE A 6 -15.15 3.85 -17.51
C ILE A 6 -13.81 4.13 -16.82
N VAL A 7 -13.84 4.76 -15.64
CA VAL A 7 -12.64 5.04 -14.84
C VAL A 7 -12.61 4.12 -13.62
N ILE A 8 -11.51 3.41 -13.43
CA ILE A 8 -11.27 2.50 -12.31
C ILE A 8 -10.15 3.08 -11.46
N VAL A 9 -10.40 3.29 -10.17
CA VAL A 9 -9.43 3.82 -9.22
C VAL A 9 -8.95 2.68 -8.31
N GLY A 10 -7.67 2.30 -8.47
CA GLY A 10 -7.00 1.26 -7.68
C GLY A 10 -6.59 0.05 -8.54
N GLY A 11 -5.31 -0.35 -8.45
CA GLY A 11 -4.73 -1.47 -9.19
C GLY A 11 -4.62 -2.78 -8.40
N GLY A 12 -5.48 -2.99 -7.40
CA GLY A 12 -5.54 -4.22 -6.60
C GLY A 12 -6.41 -5.32 -7.21
N PHE A 13 -6.82 -6.30 -6.39
CA PHE A 13 -7.71 -7.39 -6.84
C PHE A 13 -9.02 -6.87 -7.43
N GLY A 14 -9.68 -5.91 -6.78
CA GLY A 14 -10.92 -5.32 -7.30
C GLY A 14 -10.71 -4.66 -8.66
N GLY A 15 -9.83 -3.65 -8.74
CA GLY A 15 -9.72 -2.84 -9.96
C GLY A 15 -9.11 -3.57 -11.16
N VAL A 16 -8.04 -4.34 -10.96
CA VAL A 16 -7.42 -5.10 -12.07
C VAL A 16 -8.36 -6.17 -12.59
N TYR A 17 -9.05 -6.92 -11.72
CA TYR A 17 -10.00 -7.92 -12.20
C TYR A 17 -11.25 -7.28 -12.82
N THR A 18 -11.68 -6.09 -12.37
CA THR A 18 -12.77 -5.36 -13.02
C THR A 18 -12.37 -4.94 -14.43
N ALA A 19 -11.17 -4.37 -14.61
CA ALA A 19 -10.64 -4.03 -15.93
C ALA A 19 -10.58 -5.26 -16.85
N ARG A 20 -10.03 -6.39 -16.35
CA ARG A 20 -9.97 -7.66 -17.10
C ARG A 20 -11.34 -8.21 -17.46
N ALA A 21 -12.31 -8.08 -16.57
CA ALA A 21 -13.67 -8.54 -16.82
C ALA A 21 -14.38 -7.65 -17.84
N LEU A 22 -14.23 -6.32 -17.75
CA LEU A 22 -14.71 -5.36 -18.75
C LEU A 22 -14.10 -5.64 -20.13
N GLU A 23 -12.80 -5.94 -20.19
CA GLU A 23 -12.13 -6.39 -21.42
C GLU A 23 -12.62 -7.75 -21.97
N LYS A 24 -13.47 -8.48 -21.25
CA LYS A 24 -14.10 -9.70 -21.78
C LYS A 24 -15.53 -9.45 -22.21
N VAL A 25 -16.25 -8.59 -21.48
CA VAL A 25 -17.68 -8.39 -21.71
C VAL A 25 -18.00 -7.25 -22.67
N LEU A 26 -17.11 -6.27 -22.86
CA LEU A 26 -17.28 -5.12 -23.75
C LEU A 26 -16.38 -5.22 -24.98
N ARG A 27 -16.91 -4.87 -26.16
CA ARG A 27 -16.14 -4.68 -27.38
C ARG A 27 -15.34 -3.36 -27.33
N PRO A 28 -14.19 -3.27 -28.03
CA PRO A 28 -13.34 -2.08 -28.03
C PRO A 28 -14.04 -0.77 -28.38
N GLU A 29 -15.13 -0.81 -29.15
CA GLU A 29 -15.95 0.31 -29.57
C GLU A 29 -17.07 0.69 -28.59
N GLU A 30 -17.36 -0.16 -27.59
CA GLU A 30 -18.46 0.06 -26.64
C GLU A 30 -18.08 1.01 -25.49
N ALA A 31 -16.85 0.96 -24.98
CA ALA A 31 -16.36 1.89 -23.94
C ALA A 31 -14.82 2.05 -23.90
N GLU A 32 -14.34 3.24 -23.54
CA GLU A 32 -12.93 3.45 -23.16
C GLU A 32 -12.75 3.01 -21.71
N ILE A 33 -11.83 2.08 -21.45
CA ILE A 33 -11.52 1.60 -20.09
C ILE A 33 -10.23 2.26 -19.62
N CYS A 34 -10.30 3.00 -18.52
CA CYS A 34 -9.18 3.66 -17.86
C CYS A 34 -8.97 3.05 -16.48
N LEU A 35 -7.73 2.67 -16.14
CA LEU A 35 -7.35 2.26 -14.79
C LEU A 35 -6.28 3.20 -14.26
N ILE A 36 -6.49 3.71 -13.05
CA ILE A 36 -5.55 4.57 -12.34
C ILE A 36 -4.98 3.78 -11.17
N ASN A 37 -3.66 3.73 -11.08
CA ASN A 37 -2.95 3.15 -9.94
C ASN A 37 -1.63 3.88 -9.71
N ARG A 38 -1.18 3.98 -8.47
CA ARG A 38 0.12 4.57 -8.15
C ARG A 38 1.28 3.80 -8.80
N ASP A 39 1.16 2.47 -8.81
CA ASP A 39 2.18 1.56 -9.31
C ASP A 39 1.78 0.96 -10.66
N ASN A 40 2.73 0.66 -11.53
CA ASN A 40 2.44 0.03 -12.83
C ASN A 40 2.16 -1.49 -12.74
N TYR A 41 2.17 -2.04 -11.54
CA TYR A 41 2.04 -3.47 -11.25
C TYR A 41 0.90 -3.76 -10.28
N PHE A 42 0.38 -4.97 -10.41
CA PHE A 42 -0.54 -5.63 -9.49
C PHE A 42 0.25 -6.46 -8.49
N VAL A 43 -0.14 -6.45 -7.21
CA VAL A 43 0.47 -7.28 -6.15
C VAL A 43 -0.46 -8.44 -5.81
N PHE A 44 0.06 -9.66 -5.89
CA PHE A 44 -0.60 -10.86 -5.41
C PHE A 44 -0.40 -11.01 -3.90
N GLN A 45 -1.21 -10.26 -3.14
CA GLN A 45 -1.12 -10.14 -1.68
C GLN A 45 -0.99 -11.47 -0.90
N PRO A 46 -1.64 -12.60 -1.29
CA PRO A 46 -1.51 -13.85 -0.54
C PRO A 46 -0.08 -14.41 -0.42
N LEU A 47 0.82 -14.02 -1.32
CA LEU A 47 2.23 -14.43 -1.28
C LEU A 47 3.15 -13.34 -0.73
N LEU A 48 2.62 -12.16 -0.41
CA LEU A 48 3.43 -11.04 0.08
C LEU A 48 4.23 -11.36 1.36
N PRO A 49 3.70 -12.12 2.35
CA PRO A 49 4.48 -12.52 3.52
C PRO A 49 5.75 -13.33 3.19
N GLU A 50 5.72 -14.19 2.16
CA GLU A 50 6.88 -15.01 1.74
C GLU A 50 8.06 -14.15 1.23
N VAL A 51 7.81 -12.88 0.87
CA VAL A 51 8.86 -11.91 0.52
C VAL A 51 9.72 -11.56 1.74
N VAL A 52 9.15 -11.57 2.95
CA VAL A 52 9.88 -11.27 4.19
C VAL A 52 10.95 -12.32 4.45
N SER A 53 10.62 -13.60 4.24
CA SER A 53 11.55 -14.73 4.41
C SER A 53 12.46 -14.99 3.21
N ALA A 54 12.28 -14.24 2.11
CA ALA A 54 12.96 -14.47 0.84
C ALA A 54 12.79 -15.91 0.29
N SER A 55 11.69 -16.57 0.67
CA SER A 55 11.31 -17.87 0.11
C SER A 55 10.78 -17.77 -1.34
N ILE A 56 10.42 -16.55 -1.75
CA ILE A 56 10.16 -16.15 -3.13
C ILE A 56 10.86 -14.82 -3.41
N GLY A 57 11.21 -14.56 -4.68
CA GLY A 57 11.80 -13.29 -5.06
C GLY A 57 10.84 -12.10 -4.95
N LEU A 58 11.39 -10.88 -4.89
CA LEU A 58 10.59 -9.64 -4.78
C LEU A 58 9.64 -9.47 -5.97
N LEU A 59 10.17 -9.72 -7.17
CA LEU A 59 9.39 -9.67 -8.40
C LEU A 59 8.37 -10.82 -8.46
N ASP A 60 8.43 -11.75 -7.49
CA ASP A 60 7.64 -12.97 -7.47
C ASP A 60 6.18 -12.83 -7.12
N THR A 61 5.87 -11.71 -6.47
CA THR A 61 4.52 -11.36 -6.05
C THR A 61 3.84 -10.35 -6.94
N VAL A 62 4.53 -9.82 -7.96
CA VAL A 62 3.99 -8.74 -8.80
C VAL A 62 3.80 -9.12 -10.26
N SER A 63 2.85 -8.44 -10.91
CA SER A 63 2.54 -8.61 -12.33
C SER A 63 2.25 -7.26 -13.00
N PRO A 64 2.86 -6.95 -14.16
CA PRO A 64 2.59 -5.68 -14.84
C PRO A 64 1.11 -5.54 -15.23
N ILE A 65 0.46 -4.44 -14.82
CA ILE A 65 -0.97 -4.23 -15.10
C ILE A 65 -1.22 -4.18 -16.61
N ARG A 66 -0.31 -3.56 -17.38
CA ARG A 66 -0.38 -3.49 -18.85
C ARG A 66 -0.43 -4.86 -19.52
N ARG A 67 0.18 -5.88 -18.92
CA ARG A 67 0.13 -7.26 -19.42
C ARG A 67 -1.19 -7.94 -19.04
N LEU A 68 -1.71 -7.64 -17.86
CA LEU A 68 -2.97 -8.21 -17.37
C LEU A 68 -4.19 -7.64 -18.07
N CYS A 69 -4.15 -6.36 -18.43
CA CYS A 69 -5.23 -5.58 -19.03
C CYS A 69 -4.71 -4.85 -20.30
N PRO A 70 -4.47 -5.58 -21.42
CA PRO A 70 -3.85 -5.01 -22.61
C PRO A 70 -4.71 -3.99 -23.36
N ARG A 71 -6.04 -3.97 -23.17
CA ARG A 71 -6.94 -2.98 -23.82
C ARG A 71 -7.27 -1.80 -22.90
N THR A 72 -6.86 -1.85 -21.64
CA THR A 72 -7.12 -0.82 -20.65
C THR A 72 -6.04 0.25 -20.66
N ARG A 73 -6.44 1.51 -20.73
CA ARG A 73 -5.54 2.65 -20.62
C ARG A 73 -5.11 2.84 -19.16
N LEU A 74 -3.85 2.50 -18.88
CA LEU A 74 -3.26 2.65 -17.54
C LEU A 74 -2.67 4.05 -17.32
N PHE A 75 -3.15 4.73 -16.27
CA PHE A 75 -2.57 5.94 -15.70
C PHE A 75 -1.79 5.57 -14.43
N VAL A 76 -0.47 5.74 -14.47
CA VAL A 76 0.41 5.46 -13.32
C VAL A 76 0.57 6.76 -12.52
N ARG A 77 -0.42 7.07 -11.69
CA ARG A 77 -0.52 8.32 -10.91
C ARG A 77 -1.30 8.06 -9.63
N GLU A 78 -1.04 8.91 -8.63
CA GLU A 78 -1.92 9.01 -7.46
C GLU A 78 -3.18 9.82 -7.83
N VAL A 79 -4.29 9.53 -7.17
CA VAL A 79 -5.53 10.31 -7.31
C VAL A 79 -5.57 11.32 -6.18
N GLU A 80 -5.69 12.60 -6.51
CA GLU A 80 -5.76 13.69 -5.54
C GLU A 80 -7.20 13.98 -5.11
N ALA A 81 -8.15 13.90 -6.07
CA ALA A 81 -9.55 14.19 -5.81
C ALA A 81 -10.48 13.37 -6.71
N ILE A 82 -11.68 13.09 -6.20
CA ILE A 82 -12.78 12.50 -6.93
C ILE A 82 -13.98 13.43 -6.73
N ASP A 83 -14.44 14.06 -7.80
CA ASP A 83 -15.63 14.90 -7.82
C ASP A 83 -16.78 14.13 -8.47
N LEU A 84 -17.72 13.70 -7.63
CA LEU A 84 -18.87 12.89 -8.05
C LEU A 84 -19.93 13.70 -8.79
N GLU A 85 -20.01 15.02 -8.55
CA GLU A 85 -20.98 15.90 -9.18
C GLU A 85 -20.53 16.28 -10.60
N ARG A 86 -19.28 16.73 -10.73
CA ARG A 86 -18.66 17.08 -12.01
C ARG A 86 -18.21 15.86 -12.81
N ARG A 87 -18.19 14.67 -12.17
CA ARG A 87 -17.74 13.39 -12.73
C ARG A 87 -16.31 13.44 -13.24
N VAL A 88 -15.41 13.89 -12.37
CA VAL A 88 -13.99 14.05 -12.65
C VAL A 88 -13.15 13.35 -11.59
N VAL A 89 -12.11 12.66 -12.04
CA VAL A 89 -11.02 12.17 -11.17
C VAL A 89 -9.77 12.99 -11.49
N THR A 90 -9.25 13.71 -10.49
CA THR A 90 -8.05 14.53 -10.63
C THR A 90 -6.83 13.70 -10.27
N LEU A 91 -5.92 13.55 -11.25
CA LEU A 91 -4.68 12.81 -11.11
C LEU A 91 -3.55 13.75 -10.71
N ALA A 92 -2.70 13.27 -9.80
CA ALA A 92 -1.48 13.96 -9.40
C ALA A 92 -0.61 14.29 -10.62
N PRO A 93 0.12 15.43 -10.58
CA PRO A 93 1.07 15.78 -11.62
C PRO A 93 2.09 14.68 -11.94
N GLY A 94 2.57 14.68 -13.18
CA GLY A 94 3.68 13.82 -13.61
C GLY A 94 5.01 14.56 -13.57
N GLU A 95 5.87 14.28 -14.56
CA GLU A 95 7.05 15.11 -14.84
C GLU A 95 6.69 16.56 -15.13
N ARG A 96 5.48 16.80 -15.65
CA ARG A 96 4.92 18.15 -15.73
C ARG A 96 4.12 18.42 -14.46
N PRO A 97 4.29 19.59 -13.82
CA PRO A 97 3.60 19.99 -12.59
C PRO A 97 2.11 20.34 -12.81
N LYS A 98 1.48 19.75 -13.83
CA LYS A 98 0.08 19.94 -14.20
C LYS A 98 -0.73 18.71 -13.80
N ALA A 99 -1.66 18.90 -12.88
CA ALA A 99 -2.68 17.90 -12.57
C ALA A 99 -3.50 17.56 -13.82
N THR A 100 -3.91 16.31 -13.94
CA THR A 100 -4.71 15.84 -15.09
C THR A 100 -6.10 15.47 -14.63
N ASP A 101 -7.11 16.18 -15.12
CA ASP A 101 -8.51 15.84 -14.87
C ASP A 101 -9.00 14.80 -15.87
N LEU A 102 -9.51 13.68 -15.35
CA LEU A 102 -10.11 12.61 -16.13
C LEU A 102 -11.62 12.59 -15.90
N THR A 103 -12.38 13.05 -16.89
CA THR A 103 -13.84 12.90 -16.88
C THR A 103 -14.24 11.43 -16.99
N TYR A 104 -15.41 11.05 -16.47
CA TYR A 104 -15.95 9.70 -16.59
C TYR A 104 -17.47 9.68 -16.78
N ASP A 105 -17.96 8.63 -17.42
CA ASP A 105 -19.39 8.28 -17.44
C ASP A 105 -19.71 7.28 -16.33
N TYR A 106 -18.78 6.33 -16.08
CA TYR A 106 -18.88 5.33 -15.04
C TYR A 106 -17.60 5.30 -14.20
N LEU A 107 -17.73 5.22 -12.87
CA LEU A 107 -16.61 5.17 -11.93
C LEU A 107 -16.63 3.88 -11.12
N VAL A 108 -15.46 3.26 -10.96
CA VAL A 108 -15.25 2.11 -10.08
C VAL A 108 -14.22 2.48 -9.03
N ILE A 109 -14.61 2.46 -7.76
CA ILE A 109 -13.74 2.71 -6.61
C ILE A 109 -13.29 1.35 -6.07
N ALA A 110 -12.01 1.03 -6.26
CA ALA A 110 -11.41 -0.24 -5.87
C ALA A 110 -10.05 -0.03 -5.18
N THR A 111 -9.98 0.98 -4.31
CA THR A 111 -8.75 1.43 -3.64
C THR A 111 -8.28 0.49 -2.54
N GLY A 112 -9.14 -0.45 -2.12
CA GLY A 112 -8.89 -1.26 -0.92
C GLY A 112 -8.78 -0.40 0.34
N THR A 113 -8.03 -0.91 1.33
CA THR A 113 -7.82 -0.24 2.62
C THR A 113 -6.35 0.07 2.86
N ILE A 114 -6.11 1.03 3.75
CA ILE A 114 -4.79 1.33 4.33
C ILE A 114 -4.72 0.79 5.76
N THR A 115 -3.50 0.69 6.31
CA THR A 115 -3.33 0.51 7.75
C THR A 115 -3.51 1.86 8.43
N ASP A 116 -4.60 2.02 9.19
CA ASP A 116 -4.92 3.28 9.86
C ASP A 116 -4.34 3.27 11.28
N LEU A 117 -3.30 4.08 11.48
CA LEU A 117 -2.60 4.19 12.76
C LEU A 117 -2.97 5.46 13.53
N SER A 118 -3.87 6.29 12.99
CA SER A 118 -4.16 7.63 13.53
C SER A 118 -4.78 7.59 14.93
N GLY A 119 -5.50 6.52 15.28
CA GLY A 119 -6.09 6.30 16.60
C GLY A 119 -5.15 5.73 17.68
N MET A 120 -3.87 5.48 17.39
CA MET A 120 -2.93 4.85 18.33
C MET A 120 -1.65 5.68 18.49
N PRO A 121 -1.44 6.34 19.65
CA PRO A 121 -0.28 7.21 19.86
C PRO A 121 1.05 6.52 19.57
N GLY A 122 1.91 7.18 18.80
CA GLY A 122 3.26 6.69 18.46
C GLY A 122 3.31 5.57 17.42
N MET A 123 2.17 4.99 17.03
CA MET A 123 2.17 3.91 16.03
C MET A 123 2.54 4.40 14.63
N ALA A 124 2.10 5.60 14.25
CA ALA A 124 2.42 6.17 12.94
C ALA A 124 3.93 6.42 12.77
N GLU A 125 4.61 6.76 13.86
CA GLU A 125 6.03 7.07 13.91
C GLU A 125 6.91 5.82 14.04
N HIS A 126 6.44 4.80 14.77
CA HIS A 126 7.28 3.67 15.18
C HIS A 126 6.88 2.32 14.58
N ALA A 127 5.68 2.17 14.02
CA ALA A 127 5.25 0.91 13.42
C ALA A 127 5.50 0.85 11.91
N LEU A 128 5.82 -0.35 11.45
CA LEU A 128 5.90 -0.71 10.04
C LEU A 128 4.52 -1.20 9.60
N PRO A 129 3.79 -0.51 8.71
CA PRO A 129 2.61 -1.10 8.09
C PRO A 129 3.04 -2.30 7.23
N PHE A 130 2.11 -3.23 6.94
CA PHE A 130 2.37 -4.35 6.05
C PHE A 130 1.20 -4.60 5.10
N ARG A 131 1.22 -3.96 3.91
CA ARG A 131 0.23 -4.18 2.83
C ARG A 131 0.79 -4.13 1.42
N THR A 132 1.92 -3.45 1.22
CA THR A 132 2.52 -3.21 -0.09
C THR A 132 3.82 -4.01 -0.27
N LEU A 133 4.28 -4.16 -1.51
CA LEU A 133 5.61 -4.73 -1.78
C LEU A 133 6.72 -3.95 -1.06
N GLY A 134 6.61 -2.62 -1.05
CA GLY A 134 7.55 -1.75 -0.34
C GLY A 134 7.59 -2.03 1.16
N ASP A 135 6.45 -2.31 1.79
CA ASP A 135 6.38 -2.69 3.20
C ASP A 135 7.10 -4.01 3.48
N ALA A 136 6.93 -5.00 2.61
CA ALA A 136 7.59 -6.29 2.77
C ALA A 136 9.12 -6.17 2.64
N VAL A 137 9.59 -5.40 1.66
CA VAL A 137 11.02 -5.07 1.51
C VAL A 137 11.53 -4.31 2.73
N ARG A 138 10.78 -3.31 3.22
CA ARG A 138 11.15 -2.52 4.40
C ARG A 138 11.26 -3.39 5.65
N LEU A 139 10.32 -4.31 5.86
CA LEU A 139 10.36 -5.23 7.00
C LEU A 139 11.56 -6.19 6.91
N ARG A 140 11.83 -6.76 5.74
CA ARG A 140 13.00 -7.63 5.53
C ARG A 140 14.30 -6.88 5.78
N ASN A 141 14.44 -5.69 5.21
CA ASN A 141 15.63 -4.85 5.43
C ASN A 141 15.79 -4.49 6.91
N ARG A 142 14.69 -4.14 7.60
CA ARG A 142 14.72 -3.86 9.04
C ARG A 142 15.18 -5.08 9.84
N ALA A 143 14.72 -6.28 9.49
CA ALA A 143 15.13 -7.52 10.15
C ALA A 143 16.64 -7.76 10.00
N LEU A 144 17.18 -7.58 8.80
CA LEU A 144 18.63 -7.69 8.53
C LEU A 144 19.44 -6.62 9.27
N GLU A 145 19.02 -5.35 9.19
CA GLU A 145 19.67 -4.23 9.90
C GLU A 145 19.74 -4.48 11.41
N VAL A 146 18.67 -5.01 11.98
CA VAL A 146 18.61 -5.35 13.41
C VAL A 146 19.61 -6.46 13.76
N LEU A 147 19.78 -7.47 12.89
CA LEU A 147 20.75 -8.53 13.13
C LEU A 147 22.19 -8.00 13.05
N GLU A 148 22.50 -7.16 12.07
CA GLU A 148 23.82 -6.50 11.95
C GLU A 148 24.14 -5.63 13.17
N GLU A 149 23.18 -4.81 13.60
CA GLU A 149 23.35 -3.94 14.77
C GLU A 149 23.50 -4.78 16.05
N ALA A 150 22.61 -5.74 16.26
CA ALA A 150 22.63 -6.57 17.45
C ALA A 150 23.91 -7.41 17.58
N ALA A 151 24.50 -7.84 16.46
CA ALA A 151 25.75 -8.61 16.44
C ALA A 151 26.95 -7.82 16.98
N ASN A 152 26.88 -6.49 16.92
CA ASN A 152 27.90 -5.56 17.40
C ASN A 152 27.51 -4.85 18.71
N GLU A 153 26.32 -5.12 19.25
CA GLU A 153 25.81 -4.49 20.46
C GLU A 153 26.34 -5.17 21.73
N THR A 154 26.87 -4.34 22.62
CA THR A 154 27.47 -4.75 23.90
C THR A 154 26.51 -4.65 25.07
N ASP A 155 25.55 -3.71 25.06
CA ASP A 155 24.47 -3.64 26.05
C ASP A 155 23.45 -4.75 25.78
N GLU A 156 23.47 -5.79 26.62
CA GLU A 156 22.54 -6.92 26.56
C GLU A 156 21.07 -6.47 26.61
N ALA A 157 20.74 -5.45 27.40
CA ALA A 157 19.37 -4.98 27.52
C ALA A 157 18.91 -4.31 26.22
N PHE A 158 19.78 -3.52 25.59
CA PHE A 158 19.49 -2.90 24.29
C PHE A 158 19.45 -3.95 23.17
N ARG A 159 20.38 -4.90 23.15
CA ARG A 159 20.41 -6.01 22.19
C ARG A 159 19.12 -6.83 22.23
N LYS A 160 18.61 -7.15 23.42
CA LYS A 160 17.31 -7.82 23.59
C LYS A 160 16.13 -6.99 23.08
N ARG A 161 16.17 -5.66 23.24
CA ARG A 161 15.15 -4.75 22.67
C ARG A 161 15.21 -4.73 21.14
N LEU A 162 16.42 -4.72 20.57
CA LEU A 162 16.63 -4.82 19.12
C LEU A 162 16.04 -6.13 18.56
N LEU A 163 16.36 -7.26 19.20
CA LEU A 163 15.95 -8.61 18.78
C LEU A 163 14.49 -8.97 19.14
N THR A 164 13.71 -8.02 19.66
CA THR A 164 12.27 -8.20 19.92
C THR A 164 11.42 -7.56 18.83
N PHE A 165 10.59 -8.40 18.19
CA PHE A 165 9.69 -8.04 17.10
C PHE A 165 8.24 -8.25 17.54
N VAL A 166 7.41 -7.21 17.42
CA VAL A 166 5.99 -7.26 17.80
C VAL A 166 5.12 -7.10 16.56
N VAL A 167 4.26 -8.07 16.27
CA VAL A 167 3.25 -7.98 15.21
C VAL A 167 1.87 -7.75 15.84
N SER A 168 1.18 -6.70 15.42
CA SER A 168 -0.19 -6.40 15.81
C SER A 168 -1.18 -6.99 14.80
N GLY A 169 -2.08 -7.87 15.27
CA GLY A 169 -3.20 -8.41 14.51
C GLY A 169 -3.10 -9.89 14.15
N GLY A 170 -3.59 -10.78 15.01
CA GLY A 170 -3.70 -12.23 14.72
C GLY A 170 -4.75 -12.69 13.69
N GLY A 171 -5.05 -11.90 12.66
CA GLY A 171 -5.77 -12.39 11.46
C GLY A 171 -4.79 -13.07 10.48
N PHE A 172 -5.24 -13.42 9.26
CA PHE A 172 -4.37 -14.07 8.25
C PHE A 172 -3.04 -13.34 8.05
N SER A 173 -3.08 -12.05 7.70
CA SER A 173 -1.86 -11.29 7.39
C SER A 173 -0.87 -11.23 8.54
N GLY A 174 -1.30 -10.95 9.78
CA GLY A 174 -0.36 -10.86 10.90
C GLY A 174 0.17 -12.23 11.33
N VAL A 175 -0.61 -13.30 11.18
CA VAL A 175 -0.14 -14.67 11.42
C VAL A 175 0.90 -15.09 10.38
N GLU A 176 0.65 -14.81 9.09
CA GLU A 176 1.60 -15.11 8.03
C GLU A 176 2.89 -14.30 8.20
N VAL A 177 2.78 -13.00 8.50
CA VAL A 177 3.94 -12.12 8.72
C VAL A 177 4.79 -12.59 9.91
N ILE A 178 4.19 -12.87 11.07
CA ILE A 178 4.99 -13.30 12.24
C ILE A 178 5.63 -14.67 12.01
N ALA A 179 4.97 -15.55 11.26
CA ALA A 179 5.50 -16.87 10.94
C ALA A 179 6.73 -16.77 10.02
N GLU A 180 6.58 -16.07 8.89
CA GLU A 180 7.67 -15.86 7.93
C GLU A 180 8.84 -15.07 8.56
N LEU A 181 8.54 -14.06 9.37
CA LEU A 181 9.56 -13.28 10.08
C LEU A 181 10.31 -14.12 11.12
N ASN A 182 9.61 -14.94 11.91
CA ASN A 182 10.23 -15.82 12.90
C ASN A 182 11.16 -16.84 12.24
N ASP A 183 10.71 -17.45 11.15
CA ASP A 183 11.52 -18.42 10.41
C ASP A 183 12.75 -17.75 9.79
N PHE A 184 12.57 -16.57 9.17
CA PHE A 184 13.66 -15.78 8.60
C PHE A 184 14.72 -15.40 9.63
N LEU A 185 14.31 -14.79 10.75
CA LEU A 185 15.24 -14.33 11.79
C LEU A 185 16.03 -15.49 12.37
N ARG A 186 15.38 -16.63 12.65
CA ARG A 186 16.05 -17.81 13.23
C ARG A 186 17.03 -18.45 12.25
N GLU A 187 16.71 -18.46 10.96
CA GLU A 187 17.62 -18.96 9.92
C GLU A 187 18.81 -18.00 9.72
N ALA A 188 18.53 -16.70 9.55
CA ALA A 188 19.54 -15.68 9.33
C ALA A 188 20.53 -15.59 10.50
N CYS A 189 20.03 -15.67 11.74
CA CYS A 189 20.84 -15.67 12.97
C CYS A 189 21.92 -16.77 13.00
N LYS A 190 21.77 -17.87 12.24
CA LYS A 190 22.81 -18.91 12.14
C LYS A 190 24.11 -18.38 11.54
N GLN A 191 24.06 -17.29 10.76
CA GLN A 191 25.22 -16.64 10.14
C GLN A 191 25.90 -15.61 11.06
N TYR A 192 25.30 -15.30 12.22
CA TYR A 192 25.82 -14.34 13.19
C TYR A 192 26.33 -15.07 14.45
N PRO A 193 27.62 -15.49 14.48
CA PRO A 193 28.14 -16.33 15.55
C PRO A 193 28.15 -15.66 16.93
N THR A 194 28.13 -14.33 17.00
CA THR A 194 28.10 -13.57 18.26
C THR A 194 26.69 -13.46 18.86
N LEU A 195 25.64 -13.74 18.09
CA LEU A 195 24.26 -13.57 18.53
C LEU A 195 23.71 -14.82 19.22
N PRO A 196 23.20 -14.70 20.46
CA PRO A 196 22.51 -15.81 21.11
C PRO A 196 21.15 -16.05 20.44
N ARG A 197 20.98 -17.19 19.78
CA ARG A 197 19.73 -17.56 19.07
C ARG A 197 18.47 -17.51 19.96
N GLY A 198 18.63 -17.71 21.26
CA GLY A 198 17.56 -17.64 22.25
C GLY A 198 17.05 -16.23 22.54
N GLU A 199 17.78 -15.18 22.14
CA GLU A 199 17.36 -13.79 22.35
C GLU A 199 16.39 -13.28 21.28
N ILE A 200 16.22 -13.99 20.17
CA ILE A 200 15.20 -13.64 19.16
C ILE A 200 13.81 -13.89 19.75
N ARG A 201 13.07 -12.79 19.88
CA ARG A 201 11.74 -12.78 20.47
C ARG A 201 10.72 -12.24 19.47
N CYS A 202 9.78 -13.10 19.08
CA CYS A 202 8.70 -12.77 18.15
C CYS A 202 7.37 -12.82 18.89
N VAL A 203 6.66 -11.69 18.99
CA VAL A 203 5.41 -11.58 19.75
C VAL A 203 4.25 -11.20 18.83
N LEU A 204 3.19 -12.01 18.79
CA LEU A 204 1.95 -11.71 18.10
C LEU A 204 0.88 -11.25 19.10
N VAL A 205 0.41 -10.01 18.94
CA VAL A 205 -0.65 -9.43 19.78
C VAL A 205 -1.99 -9.53 19.07
N HIS A 206 -3.00 -10.09 19.73
CA HIS A 206 -4.36 -10.21 19.18
C HIS A 206 -5.45 -9.96 20.24
N SER A 207 -6.50 -9.26 19.81
CA SER A 207 -7.54 -8.76 20.71
C SER A 207 -8.54 -9.81 21.19
N ARG A 208 -8.62 -10.96 20.51
CA ARG A 208 -9.56 -12.05 20.82
C ARG A 208 -8.86 -13.22 21.48
N GLU A 209 -9.65 -14.24 21.83
CA GLU A 209 -9.18 -15.46 22.50
C GLU A 209 -8.41 -16.40 21.59
N ARG A 210 -8.49 -16.21 20.26
CA ARG A 210 -7.76 -17.02 19.29
C ARG A 210 -7.30 -16.22 18.08
N ILE A 211 -6.16 -16.61 17.51
CA ILE A 211 -5.72 -16.15 16.18
C ILE A 211 -6.55 -16.83 15.08
N LEU A 212 -6.51 -16.28 13.87
CA LEU A 212 -7.30 -16.73 12.71
C LEU A 212 -8.77 -16.97 13.11
N PRO A 213 -9.46 -15.98 13.74
CA PRO A 213 -10.83 -16.16 14.21
C PRO A 213 -11.81 -16.52 13.08
N GLU A 214 -11.43 -16.29 11.83
CA GLU A 214 -12.15 -16.66 10.62
C GLU A 214 -12.14 -18.17 10.35
N LEU A 215 -11.17 -18.92 10.85
CA LEU A 215 -11.08 -20.37 10.67
C LEU A 215 -11.92 -21.14 11.68
N ALA A 216 -12.26 -22.38 11.32
CA ALA A 216 -12.84 -23.31 12.28
C ALA A 216 -11.92 -23.50 13.51
N PRO A 217 -12.46 -23.61 14.74
CA PRO A 217 -11.66 -23.66 15.97
C PRO A 217 -10.49 -24.66 15.96
N PRO A 218 -10.64 -25.90 15.46
CA PRO A 218 -9.53 -26.86 15.44
C PRO A 218 -8.33 -26.41 14.60
N LEU A 219 -8.56 -25.67 13.50
CA LEU A 219 -7.48 -25.15 12.66
C LEU A 219 -6.78 -23.97 13.31
N ALA A 220 -7.54 -23.09 13.97
CA ALA A 220 -6.98 -21.99 14.76
C ALA A 220 -6.12 -22.53 15.92
N GLU A 221 -6.61 -23.53 16.66
CA GLU A 221 -5.86 -24.18 17.74
C GLU A 221 -4.58 -24.85 17.23
N TYR A 222 -4.64 -25.55 16.10
CA TYR A 222 -3.46 -26.10 15.44
C TYR A 222 -2.42 -25.01 15.15
N ALA A 223 -2.84 -23.89 14.55
CA ALA A 223 -1.96 -22.78 14.24
C ALA A 223 -1.30 -22.19 15.50
N GLN A 224 -2.07 -21.97 16.57
CA GLN A 224 -1.52 -21.47 17.84
C GLN A 224 -0.46 -22.40 18.41
N ASN A 225 -0.77 -23.69 18.47
CA ASN A 225 0.14 -24.70 19.01
C ASN A 225 1.42 -24.79 18.19
N LEU A 226 1.31 -24.72 16.86
CA LEU A 226 2.47 -24.75 15.96
C LEU A 226 3.36 -23.51 16.15
N LEU A 227 2.79 -22.31 16.12
CA LEU A 227 3.56 -21.07 16.28
C LEU A 227 4.23 -20.97 17.66
N SER A 228 3.52 -21.38 18.72
CA SER A 228 4.06 -21.40 20.08
C SER A 228 5.25 -22.37 20.19
N ARG A 229 5.13 -23.57 19.58
CA ARG A 229 6.24 -24.55 19.52
C ARG A 229 7.44 -24.03 18.72
N ARG A 230 7.22 -23.13 17.75
CA ARG A 230 8.28 -22.47 16.96
C ARG A 230 8.86 -21.23 17.64
N GLY A 231 8.46 -20.95 18.88
CA GLY A 231 9.00 -19.85 19.68
C GLY A 231 8.36 -18.49 19.40
N VAL A 232 7.15 -18.46 18.83
CA VAL A 232 6.33 -17.23 18.75
C VAL A 232 5.50 -17.10 20.02
N GLU A 233 5.62 -15.96 20.71
CA GLU A 233 4.81 -15.63 21.86
C GLU A 233 3.45 -15.07 21.44
N LEU A 234 2.36 -15.66 21.94
CA LEU A 234 1.00 -15.21 21.63
C LEU A 234 0.42 -14.40 22.79
N LYS A 235 0.18 -13.10 22.56
CA LYS A 235 -0.48 -12.19 23.51
C LYS A 235 -1.94 -11.99 23.08
N LEU A 236 -2.78 -12.93 23.51
CA LEU A 236 -4.22 -12.95 23.23
C LEU A 236 -4.99 -12.09 24.23
N LYS A 237 -6.24 -11.73 23.90
CA LYS A 237 -7.08 -10.81 24.70
C LYS A 237 -6.38 -9.47 24.99
N ALA A 238 -5.46 -9.05 24.14
CA ALA A 238 -4.68 -7.83 24.29
C ALA A 238 -4.68 -7.01 22.99
N ARG A 239 -4.63 -5.69 23.12
CA ARG A 239 -4.52 -4.75 21.98
C ARG A 239 -3.27 -3.92 22.15
N VAL A 240 -2.59 -3.60 21.07
CA VAL A 240 -1.60 -2.52 21.09
C VAL A 240 -2.35 -1.21 21.31
N LYS A 241 -1.90 -0.43 22.30
CA LYS A 241 -2.47 0.86 22.69
C LYS A 241 -1.62 2.02 22.19
N ALA A 242 -0.30 1.88 22.29
CA ALA A 242 0.68 2.87 21.86
C ALA A 242 2.03 2.20 21.58
N ALA A 243 2.91 2.90 20.88
CA ALA A 243 4.30 2.50 20.69
C ALA A 243 5.24 3.70 20.89
N THR A 244 6.48 3.41 21.24
CA THR A 244 7.60 4.36 21.27
C THR A 244 8.77 3.75 20.50
N ALA A 245 9.89 4.46 20.40
CA ALA A 245 11.10 3.92 19.80
C ALA A 245 11.66 2.68 20.54
N ASP A 246 11.25 2.44 21.79
CA ASP A 246 11.82 1.41 22.67
C ASP A 246 10.83 0.38 23.22
N ALA A 247 9.52 0.61 23.10
CA ALA A 247 8.52 -0.27 23.68
C ALA A 247 7.14 -0.19 23.00
N VAL A 248 6.39 -1.29 23.13
CA VAL A 248 4.97 -1.42 22.77
C VAL A 248 4.13 -1.55 24.02
N PHE A 249 3.11 -0.70 24.15
CA PHE A 249 2.20 -0.70 25.30
C PHE A 249 0.90 -1.39 24.93
N LEU A 250 0.48 -2.35 25.77
CA LEU A 250 -0.74 -3.11 25.57
C LEU A 250 -1.92 -2.54 26.38
N SER A 251 -3.13 -2.85 25.95
CA SER A 251 -4.37 -2.50 26.66
C SER A 251 -4.49 -3.15 28.04
N THR A 252 -3.72 -4.21 28.29
CA THR A 252 -3.63 -4.91 29.58
C THR A 252 -2.78 -4.17 30.62
N GLY A 253 -2.07 -3.09 30.21
CA GLY A 253 -1.06 -2.41 31.03
C GLY A 253 0.35 -3.01 30.89
N GLU A 254 0.51 -4.15 30.22
CA GLU A 254 1.82 -4.72 29.90
C GLU A 254 2.58 -3.83 28.92
N SER A 255 3.89 -3.68 29.14
CA SER A 255 4.82 -3.05 28.20
C SER A 255 5.82 -4.10 27.69
N ILE A 256 6.00 -4.15 26.38
CA ILE A 256 6.94 -5.05 25.70
C ILE A 256 8.10 -4.21 25.17
N PRO A 257 9.32 -4.33 25.73
CA PRO A 257 10.51 -3.68 25.18
C PRO A 257 10.82 -4.22 23.78
N ALA A 258 10.78 -3.35 22.77
CA ALA A 258 10.92 -3.74 21.37
C ALA A 258 11.26 -2.52 20.51
N ARG A 259 12.14 -2.69 19.52
CA ARG A 259 12.48 -1.64 18.53
C ARG A 259 11.95 -1.92 17.13
N THR A 260 11.16 -2.98 16.95
CA THR A 260 10.47 -3.28 15.70
C THR A 260 9.03 -3.69 15.96
N VAL A 261 8.09 -2.87 15.48
CA VAL A 261 6.65 -3.10 15.58
C VAL A 261 6.10 -3.17 14.16
N VAL A 262 5.32 -4.20 13.85
CA VAL A 262 4.65 -4.36 12.57
C VAL A 262 3.14 -4.30 12.80
N SER A 263 2.44 -3.55 11.98
CA SER A 263 1.00 -3.39 12.09
C SER A 263 0.28 -3.85 10.82
N THR A 264 -0.60 -4.83 11.00
CA THR A 264 -1.53 -5.29 9.95
C THR A 264 -2.95 -4.76 10.15
N VAL A 265 -3.20 -4.12 11.30
CA VAL A 265 -4.50 -3.62 11.77
C VAL A 265 -4.34 -2.32 12.57
N PRO A 266 -5.40 -1.52 12.75
CA PRO A 266 -6.68 -1.62 12.05
C PRO A 266 -6.56 -1.22 10.58
N ALA A 267 -7.51 -1.71 9.78
CA ALA A 267 -7.69 -1.26 8.41
C ALA A 267 -8.61 -0.04 8.41
N GLY A 268 -8.33 0.93 7.55
CA GLY A 268 -9.16 2.12 7.35
C GLY A 268 -9.26 2.49 5.88
N LEU A 269 -10.19 3.40 5.57
CA LEU A 269 -10.30 3.96 4.23
C LEU A 269 -9.11 4.86 3.92
N PRO A 270 -8.62 4.84 2.67
CA PRO A 270 -7.75 5.91 2.20
C PRO A 270 -8.44 7.28 2.40
N PRO A 271 -7.71 8.33 2.83
CA PRO A 271 -8.29 9.65 3.07
C PRO A 271 -9.14 10.19 1.90
N LEU A 272 -8.69 9.94 0.66
CA LEU A 272 -9.41 10.27 -0.57
C LEU A 272 -10.85 9.70 -0.60
N VAL A 273 -11.03 8.45 -0.15
CA VAL A 273 -12.34 7.78 -0.14
C VAL A 273 -13.12 8.16 1.12
N ALA A 274 -12.43 8.35 2.24
CA ALA A 274 -13.03 8.82 3.48
C ALA A 274 -13.68 10.21 3.34
N SER A 275 -13.12 11.09 2.49
CA SER A 275 -13.63 12.44 2.23
C SER A 275 -14.82 12.50 1.26
N LEU A 276 -15.18 11.41 0.58
CA LEU A 276 -16.31 11.41 -0.36
C LEU A 276 -17.64 11.61 0.37
N HIS A 277 -18.52 12.45 -0.17
CA HIS A 277 -19.88 12.67 0.35
C HIS A 277 -20.83 11.53 -0.03
N CYS A 278 -20.51 10.32 0.38
CA CYS A 278 -21.31 9.11 0.18
C CYS A 278 -21.68 8.49 1.53
N ALA A 279 -22.73 7.66 1.54
CA ALA A 279 -23.06 6.86 2.72
C ALA A 279 -21.90 5.91 3.05
N LYS A 280 -21.51 5.87 4.32
CA LYS A 280 -20.46 4.98 4.84
C LYS A 280 -20.97 4.22 6.03
N ASP A 281 -20.53 2.98 6.17
CA ASP A 281 -20.80 2.12 7.32
C ASP A 281 -19.51 1.39 7.69
N LYS A 282 -19.27 1.11 8.97
CA LYS A 282 -18.10 0.36 9.48
C LYS A 282 -16.73 0.71 8.85
N GLY A 283 -16.53 1.95 8.41
CA GLY A 283 -15.30 2.37 7.73
C GLY A 283 -15.18 1.87 6.29
N GLY A 284 -16.28 1.73 5.54
CA GLY A 284 -16.31 1.46 4.10
C GLY A 284 -17.45 2.21 3.40
N LEU A 285 -17.38 2.36 2.07
CA LEU A 285 -18.45 2.92 1.25
C LEU A 285 -19.64 1.97 1.21
N LEU A 286 -20.84 2.43 1.56
CA LEU A 286 -22.02 1.57 1.58
C LEU A 286 -22.54 1.35 0.16
N THR A 287 -22.70 0.08 -0.23
CA THR A 287 -23.23 -0.29 -1.55
C THR A 287 -24.54 -1.06 -1.45
N ASN A 288 -25.32 -1.00 -2.53
CA ASN A 288 -26.47 -1.89 -2.72
C ASN A 288 -26.02 -3.29 -3.17
N ALA A 289 -26.98 -4.18 -3.41
CA ALA A 289 -26.71 -5.55 -3.84
C ALA A 289 -26.10 -5.65 -5.25
N THR A 290 -26.22 -4.62 -6.11
CA THR A 290 -25.59 -4.55 -7.44
C THR A 290 -24.22 -3.87 -7.40
N LEU A 291 -23.69 -3.61 -6.20
CA LEU A 291 -22.38 -2.99 -5.91
C LEU A 291 -22.29 -1.50 -6.24
N GLU A 292 -23.43 -0.84 -6.47
CA GLU A 292 -23.49 0.60 -6.67
C GLU A 292 -23.37 1.33 -5.33
N VAL A 293 -22.61 2.43 -5.32
CA VAL A 293 -22.50 3.30 -4.16
C VAL A 293 -23.85 3.98 -3.93
N GLN A 294 -24.36 3.90 -2.70
CA GLN A 294 -25.67 4.44 -2.37
C GLN A 294 -25.72 5.97 -2.63
N GLY A 295 -26.73 6.41 -3.38
CA GLY A 295 -26.89 7.79 -3.84
C GLY A 295 -26.15 8.13 -5.14
N GLN A 296 -25.51 7.14 -5.78
CA GLN A 296 -24.79 7.27 -7.06
C GLN A 296 -25.17 6.15 -8.05
N GLU A 297 -26.42 5.68 -7.98
CA GLU A 297 -26.93 4.56 -8.77
C GLU A 297 -26.82 4.83 -10.29
N GLY A 298 -26.47 3.79 -11.04
CA GLY A 298 -26.22 3.80 -12.48
C GLY A 298 -24.90 4.44 -12.89
N ARG A 299 -24.08 4.93 -11.94
CA ARG A 299 -22.88 5.75 -12.25
C ARG A 299 -21.62 5.32 -11.50
N VAL A 300 -21.72 4.97 -10.21
CA VAL A 300 -20.55 4.69 -9.37
C VAL A 300 -20.70 3.35 -8.67
N TRP A 301 -19.68 2.50 -8.80
CA TRP A 301 -19.55 1.22 -8.09
C TRP A 301 -18.37 1.26 -7.14
N ALA A 302 -18.48 0.55 -6.03
CA ALA A 302 -17.36 0.31 -5.12
C ALA A 302 -17.26 -1.19 -4.81
N LEU A 303 -16.04 -1.71 -4.74
CA LEU A 303 -15.79 -3.13 -4.46
C LEU A 303 -14.49 -3.39 -3.72
N GLY A 304 -14.34 -4.60 -3.19
CA GLY A 304 -13.24 -5.00 -2.32
C GLY A 304 -13.28 -4.26 -0.98
N ASP A 305 -12.13 -4.20 -0.33
CA ASP A 305 -12.05 -3.76 1.07
C ASP A 305 -12.47 -2.30 1.33
N CYS A 306 -12.60 -1.45 0.30
CA CYS A 306 -13.11 -0.09 0.47
C CYS A 306 -14.64 0.01 0.54
N ALA A 307 -15.36 -1.08 0.31
CA ALA A 307 -16.81 -1.12 0.26
C ALA A 307 -17.41 -2.00 1.37
N VAL A 308 -18.57 -1.60 1.88
CA VAL A 308 -19.46 -2.46 2.66
C VAL A 308 -20.54 -2.98 1.73
N ILE A 309 -20.36 -4.23 1.31
CA ILE A 309 -21.23 -4.90 0.34
C ILE A 309 -22.24 -5.75 1.09
N ARG A 310 -23.51 -5.36 1.03
CA ARG A 310 -24.61 -6.16 1.57
C ARG A 310 -25.10 -7.14 0.50
N MET A 311 -24.82 -8.42 0.73
CA MET A 311 -25.28 -9.51 -0.13
C MET A 311 -26.79 -9.72 0.00
N ARG A 312 -27.40 -10.42 -0.95
CA ARG A 312 -28.86 -10.65 -0.99
C ARG A 312 -29.37 -11.38 0.26
N ASN A 313 -28.54 -12.21 0.88
CA ASN A 313 -28.85 -12.92 2.13
C ASN A 313 -28.78 -12.04 3.39
N GLY A 314 -28.53 -10.73 3.25
CA GLY A 314 -28.41 -9.78 4.36
C GLY A 314 -27.05 -9.78 5.07
N GLN A 315 -26.13 -10.68 4.68
CA GLN A 315 -24.78 -10.71 5.23
C GLN A 315 -23.85 -9.75 4.45
N GLU A 316 -22.81 -9.27 5.13
CA GLU A 316 -21.77 -8.47 4.50
C GLU A 316 -20.73 -9.37 3.83
N ALA A 317 -20.29 -9.01 2.62
CA ALA A 317 -19.22 -9.72 1.95
C ALA A 317 -17.90 -9.53 2.72
N PRO A 318 -17.15 -10.61 3.03
CA PRO A 318 -15.90 -10.50 3.76
C PRO A 318 -14.77 -9.89 2.89
N PRO A 319 -13.88 -9.07 3.49
CA PRO A 319 -12.81 -8.36 2.78
C PRO A 319 -11.70 -9.33 2.38
N THR A 320 -11.87 -10.02 1.25
CA THR A 320 -10.95 -11.04 0.77
C THR A 320 -10.73 -10.93 -0.72
N ALA A 321 -9.53 -11.29 -1.18
CA ALA A 321 -9.22 -11.34 -2.61
C ALA A 321 -10.20 -12.22 -3.41
N GLN A 322 -10.72 -13.31 -2.82
CA GLN A 322 -11.70 -14.17 -3.47
C GLN A 322 -13.00 -13.41 -3.78
N HIS A 323 -13.52 -12.66 -2.80
CA HIS A 323 -14.72 -11.86 -2.98
C HIS A 323 -14.46 -10.71 -3.96
N ALA A 324 -13.36 -9.96 -3.79
CA ALA A 324 -12.99 -8.87 -4.70
C ALA A 324 -12.92 -9.31 -6.18
N THR A 325 -12.38 -10.50 -6.48
CA THR A 325 -12.35 -11.02 -7.86
C THR A 325 -13.72 -11.41 -8.40
N ARG A 326 -14.67 -11.81 -7.54
CA ARG A 326 -16.03 -12.16 -7.94
C ARG A 326 -16.89 -10.91 -8.09
N GLU A 327 -16.79 -9.99 -7.14
CA GLU A 327 -17.37 -8.65 -7.20
C GLU A 327 -16.96 -7.93 -8.48
N ALA A 328 -15.69 -8.01 -8.87
CA ALA A 328 -15.17 -7.44 -10.12
C ALA A 328 -15.92 -7.93 -11.37
N ASN A 329 -16.27 -9.23 -11.43
CA ASN A 329 -17.04 -9.76 -12.55
C ASN A 329 -18.47 -9.22 -12.54
N THR A 330 -19.09 -9.10 -11.37
CA THR A 330 -20.44 -8.51 -11.22
C THR A 330 -20.45 -7.03 -11.59
N VAL A 331 -19.49 -6.23 -11.11
CA VAL A 331 -19.35 -4.82 -11.50
C VAL A 331 -19.18 -4.69 -13.01
N ALA A 332 -18.31 -5.49 -13.63
CA ALA A 332 -18.12 -5.44 -15.08
C ALA A 332 -19.40 -5.79 -15.86
N ALA A 333 -20.14 -6.82 -15.42
CA ALA A 333 -21.42 -7.18 -16.02
C ALA A 333 -22.47 -6.07 -15.85
N ASN A 334 -22.52 -5.44 -14.68
CA ASN A 334 -23.48 -4.37 -14.36
C ASN A 334 -23.18 -3.08 -15.11
N ILE A 335 -21.90 -2.71 -15.29
CA ILE A 335 -21.50 -1.58 -16.14
C ILE A 335 -21.85 -1.87 -17.60
N ALA A 336 -21.58 -3.09 -18.08
CA ALA A 336 -21.97 -3.47 -19.44
C ALA A 336 -23.49 -3.44 -19.64
N ALA A 337 -24.27 -3.86 -18.64
CA ALA A 337 -25.72 -3.74 -18.64
C ALA A 337 -26.16 -2.26 -18.66
N ALA A 338 -25.54 -1.40 -17.84
CA ALA A 338 -25.84 0.03 -17.79
C ALA A 338 -25.58 0.73 -19.15
N ILE A 339 -24.48 0.38 -19.83
CA ILE A 339 -24.15 0.90 -21.17
C ILE A 339 -25.18 0.44 -22.22
N ARG A 340 -25.65 -0.80 -22.11
CA ARG A 340 -26.56 -1.44 -23.09
C ARG A 340 -28.04 -1.25 -22.75
N GLY A 341 -28.38 -0.56 -21.67
CA GLY A 341 -29.75 -0.42 -21.18
C GLY A 341 -30.39 -1.72 -20.66
N GLY A 342 -29.57 -2.67 -20.20
CA GLY A 342 -30.01 -3.95 -19.65
C GLY A 342 -30.18 -3.95 -18.12
N THR A 343 -30.62 -5.09 -17.59
CA THR A 343 -30.84 -5.29 -16.14
C THR A 343 -29.54 -5.65 -15.42
N GLN A 344 -29.26 -4.97 -14.31
CA GLN A 344 -28.13 -5.30 -13.44
C GLN A 344 -28.38 -6.55 -12.60
N GLN A 345 -27.29 -7.21 -12.20
CA GLN A 345 -27.28 -8.44 -11.43
C GLN A 345 -26.81 -8.17 -10.00
N ALA A 346 -27.51 -8.77 -9.02
CA ALA A 346 -27.09 -8.73 -7.63
C ALA A 346 -25.87 -9.64 -7.39
N PHE A 347 -24.95 -9.20 -6.56
CA PHE A 347 -23.82 -9.97 -6.09
C PHE A 347 -24.24 -10.98 -5.03
N GLN A 348 -23.87 -12.24 -5.24
CA GLN A 348 -23.96 -13.31 -4.27
C GLN A 348 -22.78 -14.25 -4.50
N PHE A 349 -22.03 -14.55 -3.44
CA PHE A 349 -20.95 -15.51 -3.50
C PHE A 349 -20.71 -16.12 -2.14
N ASP A 350 -20.76 -17.45 -2.08
CA ASP A 350 -20.34 -18.18 -0.91
C ASP A 350 -18.86 -18.56 -1.11
N GLY A 351 -17.99 -18.13 -0.19
CA GLY A 351 -16.54 -18.31 -0.30
C GLY A 351 -16.14 -19.77 -0.55
N LEU A 352 -15.12 -20.01 -1.37
CA LEU A 352 -14.69 -21.36 -1.78
C LEU A 352 -13.84 -22.10 -0.73
N GLY A 353 -13.63 -21.49 0.42
CA GLY A 353 -12.73 -21.97 1.46
C GLY A 353 -11.75 -20.92 1.95
N LYS A 354 -11.01 -21.26 3.01
CA LYS A 354 -10.07 -20.39 3.71
C LYS A 354 -8.71 -21.08 3.79
N LEU A 355 -7.66 -20.35 3.48
CA LEU A 355 -6.29 -20.86 3.40
C LEU A 355 -5.38 -19.84 4.10
N GLY A 356 -4.43 -20.30 4.91
CA GLY A 356 -3.44 -19.43 5.55
C GLY A 356 -2.10 -20.14 5.73
N SER A 357 -1.01 -19.46 5.37
CA SER A 357 0.35 -19.98 5.61
C SER A 357 0.73 -19.82 7.09
N LEU A 358 1.55 -20.74 7.59
CA LEU A 358 2.07 -20.74 8.97
C LEU A 358 3.61 -20.81 8.99
N GLY A 359 4.28 -20.48 7.87
CA GLY A 359 5.73 -20.58 7.72
C GLY A 359 6.24 -22.02 7.65
N HIS A 360 7.52 -22.20 7.34
CA HIS A 360 8.28 -23.45 7.29
C HIS A 360 7.44 -24.67 6.86
N GLN A 361 6.97 -24.64 5.62
CA GLN A 361 6.22 -25.72 4.97
C GLN A 361 4.93 -26.16 5.68
N SER A 362 4.28 -25.26 6.41
CA SER A 362 3.04 -25.54 7.15
C SER A 362 1.97 -24.52 6.82
N ALA A 363 0.72 -24.99 6.72
CA ALA A 363 -0.43 -24.13 6.47
C ALA A 363 -1.68 -24.72 7.14
N VAL A 364 -2.76 -23.96 7.09
CA VAL A 364 -4.12 -24.39 7.44
C VAL A 364 -5.05 -24.14 6.28
N ALA A 365 -5.91 -25.11 6.00
CA ALA A 365 -6.82 -25.07 4.88
C ALA A 365 -8.20 -25.61 5.27
N GLU A 366 -9.23 -24.88 4.88
CA GLU A 366 -10.63 -25.31 4.93
C GLU A 366 -11.20 -25.18 3.52
N VAL A 367 -11.42 -26.30 2.84
CA VAL A 367 -11.89 -26.34 1.44
C VAL A 367 -13.12 -27.22 1.37
N MET A 368 -14.25 -26.66 0.93
CA MET A 368 -15.53 -27.38 0.83
C MET A 368 -15.91 -28.13 2.12
N GLY A 369 -15.61 -27.55 3.29
CA GLY A 369 -15.87 -28.14 4.61
C GLY A 369 -14.82 -29.14 5.10
N VAL A 370 -13.88 -29.57 4.25
CA VAL A 370 -12.74 -30.42 4.63
C VAL A 370 -11.64 -29.58 5.25
N LYS A 371 -11.22 -29.95 6.46
CA LYS A 371 -10.17 -29.27 7.23
C LYS A 371 -8.86 -30.03 7.10
N VAL A 372 -7.83 -29.36 6.57
CA VAL A 372 -6.48 -29.91 6.38
C VAL A 372 -5.49 -29.00 7.09
N SER A 373 -4.47 -29.57 7.72
CA SER A 373 -3.42 -28.82 8.41
C SER A 373 -2.03 -29.40 8.14
N GLY A 374 -0.98 -28.60 8.41
CA GLY A 374 0.41 -29.00 8.27
C GLY A 374 0.89 -29.07 6.83
N PHE A 375 1.76 -30.03 6.53
CA PHE A 375 2.44 -30.14 5.23
C PHE A 375 1.47 -30.36 4.06
N LEU A 376 0.44 -31.19 4.23
CA LEU A 376 -0.56 -31.42 3.17
C LEU A 376 -1.38 -30.16 2.88
N ALA A 377 -1.73 -29.40 3.92
CA ALA A 377 -2.39 -28.10 3.74
C ALA A 377 -1.46 -27.11 3.05
N TRP A 378 -0.17 -27.14 3.34
CA TRP A 378 0.82 -26.29 2.68
C TRP A 378 0.99 -26.63 1.20
N LEU A 379 1.03 -27.91 0.84
CA LEU A 379 1.06 -28.34 -0.57
C LEU A 379 -0.21 -27.90 -1.32
N LEU A 380 -1.38 -28.06 -0.68
CA LEU A 380 -2.66 -27.57 -1.23
C LEU A 380 -2.65 -26.05 -1.41
N TRP A 381 -2.19 -25.31 -0.39
CA TRP A 381 -2.07 -23.86 -0.42
C TRP A 381 -1.19 -23.41 -1.60
N ARG A 382 0.01 -23.99 -1.74
CA ARG A 382 0.93 -23.70 -2.85
C ARG A 382 0.27 -23.99 -4.20
N THR A 383 -0.34 -25.16 -4.35
CA THR A 383 -0.98 -25.57 -5.60
C THR A 383 -2.13 -24.65 -6.01
N ILE A 384 -3.00 -24.28 -5.06
CA ILE A 384 -4.16 -23.42 -5.32
C ILE A 384 -3.71 -22.01 -5.70
N TYR A 385 -2.80 -21.41 -4.95
CA TYR A 385 -2.34 -20.05 -5.22
C TYR A 385 -1.47 -19.97 -6.49
N TRP A 386 -0.63 -20.98 -6.73
CA TRP A 386 0.10 -21.12 -7.99
C TRP A 386 -0.86 -21.21 -9.19
N SER A 387 -1.95 -21.98 -9.09
CA SER A 387 -2.95 -22.06 -10.15
C SER A 387 -3.69 -20.73 -10.38
N LYS A 388 -4.00 -19.98 -9.32
CA LYS A 388 -4.72 -18.69 -9.38
C LYS A 388 -3.87 -17.51 -9.84
N MET A 389 -2.54 -17.64 -9.80
CA MET A 389 -1.62 -16.59 -10.23
C MET A 389 -1.80 -16.26 -11.71
N PRO A 390 -1.86 -14.98 -12.09
CA PRO A 390 -1.96 -14.60 -13.49
C PRO A 390 -0.60 -14.71 -14.22
N GLY A 391 -0.60 -15.30 -15.42
CA GLY A 391 0.60 -15.44 -16.27
C GLY A 391 1.30 -16.79 -16.13
N ILE A 392 1.66 -17.42 -17.26
CA ILE A 392 2.33 -18.73 -17.28
C ILE A 392 3.82 -18.61 -16.94
N ASP A 393 4.48 -17.54 -17.40
CA ASP A 393 5.86 -17.20 -17.08
C ASP A 393 6.06 -17.03 -15.56
N ARG A 394 5.10 -16.36 -14.92
CA ARG A 394 5.07 -16.13 -13.47
C ARG A 394 5.01 -17.45 -12.70
N LYS A 395 4.07 -18.31 -13.08
CA LYS A 395 3.90 -19.65 -12.49
C LYS A 395 5.19 -20.46 -12.57
N PHE A 396 5.85 -20.46 -13.73
CA PHE A 396 7.10 -21.19 -13.89
C PHE A 396 8.19 -20.66 -12.93
N ARG A 397 8.37 -19.34 -12.84
CA ARG A 397 9.38 -18.74 -11.95
C ARG A 397 9.12 -19.05 -10.47
N VAL A 398 7.89 -18.86 -9.99
CA VAL A 398 7.53 -19.22 -8.60
C VAL A 398 7.77 -20.69 -8.32
N GLY A 399 7.43 -21.57 -9.28
CA GLY A 399 7.69 -23.00 -9.14
C GLY A 399 9.19 -23.31 -9.01
N MET A 400 10.03 -22.60 -9.77
CA MET A 400 11.48 -22.72 -9.72
C MET A 400 12.06 -22.16 -8.42
N ASP A 401 11.61 -21.00 -7.95
CA ASP A 401 12.05 -20.39 -6.69
C ASP A 401 11.71 -21.30 -5.51
N TRP A 402 10.49 -21.83 -5.50
CA TRP A 402 10.05 -22.80 -4.50
C TRP A 402 10.86 -24.08 -4.51
N PHE A 403 11.28 -24.54 -5.69
CA PHE A 403 12.18 -25.69 -5.82
C PHE A 403 13.58 -25.36 -5.32
N SER A 404 14.13 -24.18 -5.67
CA SER A 404 15.46 -23.76 -5.19
C SER A 404 15.48 -23.55 -3.68
N ALA A 405 14.42 -23.02 -3.08
CA ALA A 405 14.31 -22.82 -1.64
C ALA A 405 14.29 -24.13 -0.84
N LEU A 406 14.03 -25.28 -1.48
CA LEU A 406 14.18 -26.60 -0.86
C LEU A 406 15.64 -27.07 -0.84
N LEU A 407 16.47 -26.57 -1.76
CA LEU A 407 17.84 -27.02 -1.97
C LEU A 407 18.89 -26.04 -1.42
N PHE A 408 18.57 -24.75 -1.38
CA PHE A 408 19.49 -23.67 -1.06
C PHE A 408 18.90 -22.74 0.01
N PRO A 409 19.71 -22.21 0.93
CA PRO A 409 19.26 -21.24 1.92
C PRO A 409 18.86 -19.91 1.27
N ALA A 410 17.98 -19.17 1.94
CA ALA A 410 17.55 -17.85 1.50
C ALA A 410 18.72 -16.86 1.46
N ASP A 411 18.72 -15.99 0.45
CA ASP A 411 19.73 -14.94 0.31
C ASP A 411 19.53 -13.86 1.41
N LEU A 412 20.61 -13.51 2.12
CA LEU A 412 20.59 -12.51 3.19
C LEU A 412 21.02 -11.10 2.72
N VAL A 413 21.18 -10.88 1.42
CA VAL A 413 21.54 -9.56 0.90
C VAL A 413 20.47 -8.52 1.25
N GLN A 414 20.90 -7.47 1.95
CA GLN A 414 20.11 -6.28 2.19
C GLN A 414 20.05 -5.42 0.92
N LEU A 415 18.85 -5.24 0.37
CA LEU A 415 18.65 -4.38 -0.80
C LEU A 415 18.29 -2.97 -0.36
N LYS A 416 19.29 -2.10 -0.24
CA LYS A 416 19.07 -0.66 -0.05
C LYS A 416 18.72 0.00 -1.38
N VAL A 417 17.45 -0.05 -1.76
CA VAL A 417 16.89 0.72 -2.89
C VAL A 417 16.59 2.13 -2.40
N GLN A 418 17.62 2.89 -2.02
CA GLN A 418 17.48 4.34 -1.90
C GLN A 418 17.63 4.94 -3.29
N ALA A 419 16.77 5.89 -3.65
CA ALA A 419 17.13 6.84 -4.68
C ALA A 419 18.41 7.54 -4.22
N SER A 420 19.45 7.52 -5.05
CA SER A 420 20.61 8.38 -4.89
C SER A 420 20.08 9.81 -4.76
N ASP A 421 20.24 10.39 -3.57
CA ASP A 421 19.91 11.76 -3.18
C ASP A 421 18.47 12.26 -3.49
N ASN A 422 17.66 12.44 -2.44
CA ASN A 422 16.33 13.09 -2.52
C ASN A 422 16.40 14.60 -2.83
N ILE A 423 17.62 15.13 -2.95
CA ILE A 423 17.91 16.48 -3.43
C ILE A 423 18.54 16.31 -4.80
N THR A 424 17.81 16.65 -5.85
CA THR A 424 18.28 16.53 -7.22
C THR A 424 18.93 17.81 -7.70
N HIS A 425 20.00 17.69 -8.47
CA HIS A 425 20.57 18.81 -9.21
C HIS A 425 19.81 18.97 -10.52
N GLU A 426 19.22 20.14 -10.76
CA GLU A 426 18.50 20.45 -11.99
C GLU A 426 19.13 21.67 -12.67
N HIS A 427 19.29 21.59 -13.98
CA HIS A 427 19.86 22.64 -14.81
C HIS A 427 18.79 23.18 -15.76
N PHE A 428 18.69 24.49 -15.87
CA PHE A 428 17.76 25.19 -16.74
C PHE A 428 18.52 26.15 -17.65
N GLU A 429 18.22 26.09 -18.95
CA GLU A 429 18.82 26.99 -19.94
C GLU A 429 18.13 28.34 -20.00
N THR A 430 18.79 29.32 -20.62
CA THR A 430 18.25 30.69 -20.72
C THR A 430 16.89 30.69 -21.42
N GLY A 431 15.88 31.26 -20.75
CA GLY A 431 14.50 31.32 -21.24
C GLY A 431 13.63 30.11 -20.86
N GLU A 432 14.21 29.06 -20.25
CA GLU A 432 13.47 27.90 -19.80
C GLU A 432 12.66 28.20 -18.53
N ALA A 433 11.37 27.87 -18.55
CA ALA A 433 10.51 28.00 -17.38
C ALA A 433 10.76 26.83 -16.43
N VAL A 434 11.09 27.13 -15.18
CA VAL A 434 11.20 26.13 -14.10
C VAL A 434 9.80 25.62 -13.73
N PHE A 435 8.83 26.53 -13.65
CA PHE A 435 7.40 26.24 -13.57
C PHE A 435 6.59 27.48 -13.96
N GLU A 436 5.31 27.28 -14.27
CA GLU A 436 4.39 28.33 -14.69
C GLU A 436 3.41 28.72 -13.57
N GLN A 437 2.90 29.96 -13.65
CA GLN A 437 1.80 30.40 -12.80
C GLN A 437 0.57 29.51 -13.01
N GLY A 438 0.02 28.98 -11.92
CA GLY A 438 -1.11 28.04 -11.92
C GLY A 438 -0.71 26.57 -11.80
N ASP A 439 0.57 26.23 -11.90
CA ASP A 439 1.05 24.87 -11.68
C ASP A 439 0.82 24.40 -10.24
N GLN A 440 0.68 23.09 -10.01
CA GLN A 440 0.59 22.56 -8.65
C GLN A 440 1.97 22.54 -7.98
N PRO A 441 2.05 22.78 -6.66
CA PRO A 441 3.32 22.74 -5.96
C PRO A 441 3.86 21.32 -5.86
N ASP A 442 5.07 21.10 -6.36
CA ASP A 442 5.71 19.79 -6.50
C ASP A 442 7.12 19.74 -5.86
N ARG A 443 7.91 20.83 -5.99
CA ARG A 443 9.29 20.94 -5.47
C ARG A 443 9.61 22.33 -4.91
N LEU A 444 10.58 22.40 -4.01
CA LEU A 444 11.25 23.63 -3.59
C LEU A 444 12.60 23.69 -4.30
N TYR A 445 12.96 24.84 -4.85
CA TYR A 445 14.23 25.02 -5.54
C TYR A 445 15.13 25.97 -4.75
N VAL A 446 16.44 25.68 -4.71
CA VAL A 446 17.48 26.58 -4.20
C VAL A 446 18.48 26.80 -5.33
N ILE A 447 18.71 28.05 -5.69
CA ILE A 447 19.63 28.41 -6.79
C ILE A 447 21.06 28.22 -6.30
N ARG A 448 21.78 27.28 -6.92
CA ARG A 448 23.20 27.06 -6.64
C ARG A 448 24.06 28.01 -7.46
N LYS A 449 23.71 28.18 -8.73
CA LYS A 449 24.42 29.03 -9.70
C LYS A 449 23.43 29.55 -10.72
N GLY A 450 23.55 30.78 -11.16
CA GLY A 450 22.65 31.35 -12.16
C GLY A 450 21.64 32.33 -11.58
N GLU A 451 20.55 32.56 -12.31
CA GLU A 451 19.57 33.61 -12.01
C GLU A 451 18.26 33.34 -12.71
N VAL A 452 17.15 33.56 -11.99
CA VAL A 452 15.79 33.39 -12.49
C VAL A 452 15.00 34.69 -12.30
N GLU A 453 14.06 34.94 -13.19
CA GLU A 453 13.04 35.96 -13.01
C GLU A 453 11.72 35.36 -12.55
N VAL A 454 11.01 36.08 -11.69
CA VAL A 454 9.69 35.73 -11.21
C VAL A 454 8.68 36.65 -11.89
N ILE A 455 7.70 36.06 -12.57
CA ILE A 455 6.73 36.77 -13.41
C ILE A 455 5.33 36.45 -12.88
N ARG A 456 4.58 37.47 -12.48
CA ARG A 456 3.19 37.35 -12.02
C ARG A 456 2.29 38.15 -12.96
N ASP A 457 1.26 37.51 -13.50
CA ASP A 457 0.30 38.12 -14.44
C ASP A 457 0.99 38.80 -15.64
N GLY A 458 2.06 38.19 -16.14
CA GLY A 458 2.86 38.69 -17.26
C GLY A 458 3.85 39.81 -16.92
N VAL A 459 3.87 40.28 -15.67
CA VAL A 459 4.78 41.34 -15.20
C VAL A 459 5.90 40.74 -14.36
N LYS A 460 7.14 41.13 -14.65
CA LYS A 460 8.30 40.75 -13.85
C LYS A 460 8.22 41.42 -12.47
N VAL A 461 8.15 40.59 -11.41
CA VAL A 461 7.99 41.06 -10.03
C VAL A 461 9.28 40.92 -9.21
N ALA A 462 10.17 39.98 -9.57
CA ALA A 462 11.43 39.80 -8.87
C ALA A 462 12.50 39.16 -9.77
N THR A 463 13.74 39.20 -9.29
CA THR A 463 14.88 38.45 -9.85
C THR A 463 15.61 37.81 -8.68
N LEU A 464 15.89 36.51 -8.80
CA LEU A 464 16.48 35.71 -7.73
C LEU A 464 17.79 35.13 -8.23
N GLY A 465 18.82 35.17 -7.38
CA GLY A 465 20.18 34.78 -7.71
C GLY A 465 20.70 33.64 -6.84
N GLU A 466 22.01 33.44 -6.85
CA GLU A 466 22.66 32.37 -6.09
C GLU A 466 22.36 32.46 -4.58
N GLY A 467 21.96 31.33 -3.99
CA GLY A 467 21.55 31.23 -2.58
C GLY A 467 20.06 31.52 -2.34
N ASP A 468 19.36 32.15 -3.28
CA ASP A 468 17.91 32.33 -3.14
C ASP A 468 17.16 31.01 -3.37
N SER A 469 16.09 30.80 -2.61
CA SER A 469 15.11 29.75 -2.85
C SER A 469 13.87 30.28 -3.57
N PHE A 470 13.13 29.42 -4.25
CA PHE A 470 11.82 29.75 -4.79
C PHE A 470 10.88 28.54 -4.83
N GLY A 471 9.58 28.83 -4.79
CA GLY A 471 8.52 27.82 -4.81
C GLY A 471 7.99 27.40 -3.44
N GLU A 472 8.56 27.93 -2.35
CA GLU A 472 8.17 27.68 -0.97
C GLU A 472 6.71 28.07 -0.68
N MET A 473 6.24 29.17 -1.28
CA MET A 473 4.91 29.72 -0.97
C MET A 473 3.79 28.74 -1.30
N ALA A 474 3.85 28.15 -2.48
CA ALA A 474 2.84 27.23 -2.99
C ALA A 474 2.85 25.92 -2.17
N LEU A 475 4.02 25.47 -1.75
CA LEU A 475 4.18 24.30 -0.87
C LEU A 475 3.61 24.55 0.54
N LEU A 476 3.90 25.72 1.13
CA LEU A 476 3.44 26.08 2.48
C LEU A 476 1.93 26.31 2.55
N THR A 477 1.37 26.96 1.53
CA THR A 477 -0.06 27.30 1.49
C THR A 477 -0.92 26.21 0.87
N ASN A 478 -0.30 25.19 0.26
CA ASN A 478 -0.95 24.15 -0.54
C ASN A 478 -1.90 24.75 -1.59
N ARG A 479 -1.43 25.80 -2.27
CA ARG A 479 -2.13 26.48 -3.38
C ARG A 479 -1.28 26.37 -4.66
N PRO A 480 -1.89 26.56 -5.85
CA PRO A 480 -1.14 26.63 -7.10
C PRO A 480 -0.04 27.71 -7.06
N ARG A 481 1.01 27.54 -7.88
CA ARG A 481 2.09 28.51 -8.08
C ARG A 481 1.48 29.86 -8.46
N ASN A 482 1.82 30.91 -7.71
CA ASN A 482 1.29 32.25 -7.90
C ASN A 482 2.09 33.11 -8.89
N ALA A 483 3.13 32.56 -9.50
CA ALA A 483 3.99 33.20 -10.47
C ALA A 483 4.70 32.14 -11.33
N THR A 484 5.07 32.51 -12.55
CA THR A 484 6.00 31.77 -13.41
C THR A 484 7.42 32.10 -12.98
N VAL A 485 8.29 31.09 -12.89
CA VAL A 485 9.73 31.28 -12.67
C VAL A 485 10.48 30.81 -13.90
N ARG A 486 11.35 31.66 -14.45
CA ARG A 486 12.08 31.40 -15.69
C ARG A 486 13.55 31.76 -15.54
N ALA A 487 14.44 30.92 -16.04
CA ALA A 487 15.87 31.17 -16.04
C ALA A 487 16.20 32.35 -16.99
N VAL A 488 16.93 33.36 -16.50
CA VAL A 488 17.41 34.49 -17.32
C VAL A 488 18.84 34.28 -17.82
N LYS A 489 19.55 33.30 -17.25
CA LYS A 489 20.84 32.75 -17.70
C LYS A 489 20.90 31.26 -17.31
N PRO A 490 21.87 30.47 -17.80
CA PRO A 490 21.99 29.07 -17.40
C PRO A 490 22.04 28.94 -15.88
N THR A 491 21.11 28.17 -15.32
CA THR A 491 20.83 28.14 -13.88
C THR A 491 20.81 26.72 -13.35
N ASP A 492 21.68 26.46 -12.38
CA ASP A 492 21.75 25.22 -11.61
C ASP A 492 21.00 25.39 -10.29
N THR A 493 20.11 24.46 -9.99
CA THR A 493 19.31 24.44 -8.76
C THR A 493 19.47 23.12 -8.02
N LEU A 494 19.30 23.17 -6.70
CA LEU A 494 18.97 22.02 -5.88
C LEU A 494 17.46 21.97 -5.74
N ALA A 495 16.84 20.88 -6.17
CA ALA A 495 15.41 20.66 -6.08
C ALA A 495 15.08 19.65 -4.97
N ILE A 496 14.16 20.02 -4.08
CA ILE A 496 13.72 19.21 -2.94
C ILE A 496 12.25 18.88 -3.15
N SER A 497 11.89 17.60 -3.08
CA SER A 497 10.51 17.15 -3.30
C SER A 497 9.54 17.73 -2.26
N LYS A 498 8.28 17.97 -2.65
CA LYS A 498 7.20 18.37 -1.71
C LYS A 498 7.10 17.43 -0.52
N GLY A 499 7.25 16.13 -0.75
CA GLY A 499 7.21 15.12 0.30
C GLY A 499 8.30 15.34 1.35
N ASP A 500 9.53 15.64 0.93
CA ASP A 500 10.65 15.84 1.85
C ASP A 500 10.61 17.22 2.50
N VAL A 501 10.20 18.27 1.78
CA VAL A 501 9.92 19.58 2.37
C VAL A 501 8.83 19.46 3.45
N SER A 502 7.77 18.69 3.20
CA SER A 502 6.70 18.48 4.19
C SER A 502 7.21 17.79 5.45
N LYS A 503 8.08 16.77 5.30
CA LYS A 503 8.73 16.11 6.45
C LYS A 503 9.64 17.06 7.22
N LEU A 504 10.45 17.87 6.53
CA LEU A 504 11.31 18.88 7.16
C LEU A 504 10.50 19.90 7.96
N LEU A 505 9.42 20.42 7.38
CA LEU A 505 8.53 21.38 8.04
C LEU A 505 7.77 20.78 9.22
N ALA A 506 7.44 19.49 9.17
CA ALA A 506 6.80 18.79 10.27
C ALA A 506 7.74 18.60 11.47
N ASN A 507 9.03 18.35 11.21
CA ASN A 507 10.03 18.09 12.24
C ASN A 507 10.73 19.36 12.75
N PHE A 508 10.71 20.45 11.98
CA PHE A 508 11.36 21.72 12.34
C PHE A 508 10.39 22.91 12.18
N PRO A 509 9.54 23.19 13.20
CA PRO A 509 8.57 24.29 13.15
C PRO A 509 9.20 25.67 12.93
N GLU A 510 10.45 25.86 13.38
CA GLU A 510 11.23 27.09 13.18
C GLU A 510 11.55 27.34 11.69
N LEU A 511 11.82 26.26 10.94
CA LEU A 511 12.04 26.31 9.49
C LEU A 511 10.78 26.78 8.76
N ARG A 512 9.59 26.34 9.22
CA ARG A 512 8.30 26.81 8.70
C ARG A 512 8.15 28.32 8.90
N SER A 513 8.47 28.81 10.09
CA SER A 513 8.42 30.25 10.39
C SER A 513 9.41 31.05 9.54
N GLY A 514 10.63 30.53 9.35
CA GLY A 514 11.64 31.15 8.48
C GLY A 514 11.20 31.23 7.00
N LEU A 515 10.69 30.12 6.45
CA LEU A 515 10.18 30.08 5.08
C LEU A 515 8.91 30.93 4.91
N ALA A 516 8.04 30.99 5.92
CA ALA A 516 6.87 31.87 5.91
C ALA A 516 7.26 33.36 5.93
N MET A 517 8.26 33.75 6.71
CA MET A 517 8.79 35.12 6.71
C MET A 517 9.43 35.50 5.38
N LEU A 518 10.16 34.58 4.74
CA LEU A 518 10.69 34.79 3.38
C LEU A 518 9.57 34.95 2.35
N ALA A 519 8.52 34.12 2.45
CA ALA A 519 7.34 34.20 1.61
C ALA A 519 6.58 35.53 1.77
N GLU A 520 6.47 36.06 3.00
CA GLU A 520 5.79 37.34 3.25
C GLU A 520 6.60 38.55 2.79
N LYS A 521 7.93 38.54 2.91
CA LYS A 521 8.80 39.60 2.37
C LYS A 521 8.74 39.72 0.83
N ARG A 522 8.23 38.70 0.14
CA ARG A 522 8.14 38.60 -1.32
C ARG A 522 6.71 38.74 -1.86
N LYS A 523 5.72 39.02 -0.99
CA LYS A 523 4.39 39.48 -1.40
C LYS A 523 4.49 40.91 -1.92
#